data_AF-A0A840ZQG1-F1
#
_entry.id   AF-A0A840ZQG1-F1
#
_cell.length_a   1.000
_cell.length_b   1.000
_cell.length_c   1.000
_cell.angle_alpha   90.00
_cell.angle_beta   90.00
_cell.angle_gamma   90.00
#
_symmetry.space_group_name_H-M   'P 1'
#
loop_
_entity.id
_entity.type
_entity.pdbx_description
1 polymer ?
#
loop_
_entity_poly.entity_id
_entity_poly.type
_entity_poly.pdbx_seq_one_letter_code
_entity_poly.pdbx_strand_id
1 'polypeptide(L)'
;MPSNPRRETATPRVVEMLSEEEEAALQVEIATDPDAPEATTEQLAQMRPAREAMPPALFKALTRRGRPRSPNKLVQVTLRLDPAALASFRATGPGWQGRINEAVIVGSRRLPQQSGADDAEKLIQQPQRPAKERAAKHRSKA
;
A
#
# COMPACT_ATOMS: atom_id res chain seq x y z
N MET A 1 -3.40 -13.18 -26.67
CA MET A 1 -3.18 -12.07 -25.71
C MET A 1 -1.73 -12.14 -25.26
N PRO A 2 -0.84 -11.23 -25.68
CA PRO A 2 0.57 -11.33 -25.30
C PRO A 2 0.73 -11.10 -23.79
N SER A 3 1.41 -12.05 -23.16
CA SER A 3 1.80 -12.08 -21.76
C SER A 3 2.72 -10.90 -21.45
N ASN A 4 2.38 -10.08 -20.45
CA ASN A 4 3.27 -9.01 -19.99
C ASN A 4 4.49 -9.66 -19.30
N PRO A 5 5.73 -9.52 -19.82
CA PRO A 5 6.87 -10.17 -19.22
C PRO A 5 7.13 -9.60 -17.82
N ARG A 6 7.41 -10.51 -16.89
CA ARG A 6 7.82 -10.22 -15.52
C ARG A 6 9.06 -9.31 -15.61
N ARG A 7 9.05 -8.12 -14.98
CA ARG A 7 10.23 -7.25 -14.92
C ARG A 7 11.36 -8.04 -14.25
N GLU A 8 12.25 -8.62 -15.06
CA GLU A 8 13.55 -9.10 -14.62
C GLU A 8 14.30 -7.90 -14.03
N THR A 9 14.80 -8.09 -12.81
CA THR A 9 15.73 -7.24 -12.07
C THR A 9 16.05 -5.91 -12.75
N ALA A 10 15.20 -4.90 -12.53
CA ALA A 10 15.54 -3.55 -12.94
C ALA A 10 16.79 -3.15 -12.14
N THR A 11 17.92 -3.06 -12.83
CA THR A 11 19.11 -2.36 -12.34
C THR A 11 18.66 -1.03 -11.76
N PRO A 12 19.18 -0.61 -10.59
CA PRO A 12 18.85 0.70 -10.06
C PRO A 12 19.15 1.73 -11.14
N ARG A 13 18.16 2.56 -11.48
CA ARG A 13 18.37 3.64 -12.42
C ARG A 13 19.42 4.55 -11.79
N VAL A 14 20.65 4.51 -12.29
CA VAL A 14 21.66 5.49 -11.95
C VAL A 14 21.16 6.79 -12.55
N VAL A 15 20.72 7.70 -11.69
CA VAL A 15 20.45 9.08 -12.10
C VAL A 15 21.81 9.76 -12.05
N GLU A 16 22.42 9.97 -13.21
CA GLU A 16 23.58 10.84 -13.30
C GLU A 16 23.15 12.22 -12.83
N MET A 17 23.88 12.77 -11.86
CA MET A 17 23.62 14.12 -11.37
C MET A 17 23.99 15.08 -12.49
N LEU A 18 23.13 16.08 -12.72
CA LEU A 18 23.35 17.10 -13.73
C LEU A 18 24.65 17.86 -13.44
N SER A 19 25.39 18.23 -14.48
CA SER A 19 26.51 19.15 -14.30
C SER A 19 26.01 20.55 -13.91
N GLU A 20 26.86 21.34 -13.26
CA GLU A 20 26.52 22.71 -12.86
C GLU A 20 26.17 23.60 -14.07
N GLU A 21 26.83 23.36 -15.21
CA GLU A 21 26.55 24.06 -16.47
C GLU A 21 25.16 23.71 -17.02
N GLU A 22 24.79 22.43 -17.01
CA GLU A 22 23.47 21.98 -17.45
C GLU A 22 22.37 22.46 -16.49
N GLU A 23 22.61 22.47 -15.18
CA GLU A 23 21.66 22.99 -14.19
C GLU A 23 21.44 24.50 -14.38
N ALA A 24 22.51 25.26 -14.61
CA ALA A 24 22.42 26.69 -14.91
C ALA A 24 21.64 26.97 -16.20
N ALA A 25 21.87 26.17 -17.25
CA ALA A 25 21.13 26.30 -18.51
C ALA A 25 19.62 26.04 -18.32
N LEU A 26 19.25 25.00 -17.57
CA LEU A 26 17.86 24.72 -17.24
C LEU A 26 17.22 25.83 -16.40
N GLN A 27 17.95 26.40 -15.44
CA GLN A 27 17.44 27.48 -14.61
C GLN A 27 17.14 28.75 -15.42
N VAL A 28 17.96 29.05 -16.44
CA VAL A 28 17.70 30.16 -17.37
C VAL A 28 16.44 29.90 -18.20
N GLU A 29 16.27 28.68 -18.70
CA GLU A 29 15.08 28.29 -19.48
C GLU A 29 13.81 28.42 -18.63
N ILE A 30 13.83 27.91 -17.38
CA ILE A 30 12.71 28.03 -16.44
C ILE A 30 12.39 29.51 -16.15
N ALA A 31 13.40 30.34 -15.87
CA ALA A 31 13.19 31.73 -15.50
C ALA A 31 12.71 32.61 -16.67
N THR A 32 12.89 32.17 -17.91
CA THR A 32 12.50 32.92 -19.12
C THR A 32 11.19 32.44 -19.75
N ASP A 33 10.56 31.39 -19.21
CA ASP A 33 9.29 30.86 -19.69
C ASP A 33 8.14 31.88 -19.48
N PRO A 34 7.54 32.42 -20.56
CA PRO A 34 6.45 33.39 -20.45
C PRO A 34 5.12 32.78 -19.94
N ASP A 35 4.93 31.46 -20.08
CA ASP A 35 3.71 30.77 -19.65
C ASP A 35 3.80 30.30 -18.19
N ALA A 36 5.01 30.28 -17.62
CA ALA A 36 5.28 29.88 -16.24
C ALA A 36 6.16 30.89 -15.49
N PRO A 37 5.74 32.17 -15.38
CA PRO A 37 6.51 33.16 -14.64
C PRO A 37 6.62 32.78 -13.16
N GLU A 38 7.76 33.12 -12.55
CA GLU A 38 7.99 32.91 -11.13
C GLU A 38 6.94 33.63 -10.27
N ALA A 39 6.39 32.93 -9.28
CA ALA A 39 5.36 33.48 -8.43
C ALA A 39 5.93 34.59 -7.52
N THR A 40 5.29 35.76 -7.50
CA THR A 40 5.72 36.85 -6.62
C THR A 40 5.35 36.55 -5.16
N THR A 41 6.06 37.18 -4.22
CA THR A 41 5.76 37.05 -2.78
C THR A 41 4.32 37.43 -2.43
N GLU A 42 3.77 38.43 -3.12
CA GLU A 42 2.38 38.86 -2.95
C GLU A 42 1.39 37.81 -3.47
N GLN A 43 1.67 37.19 -4.62
CA GLN A 43 0.85 36.11 -5.17
C GLN A 43 0.86 34.87 -4.27
N LEU A 44 2.04 34.51 -3.74
CA LEU A 44 2.21 33.44 -2.76
C LEU A 44 1.40 33.70 -1.48
N ALA A 45 1.41 34.95 -0.97
CA ALA A 45 0.65 35.33 0.21
C ALA A 45 -0.88 35.22 0.02
N GLN A 46 -1.36 35.31 -1.22
CA GLN A 46 -2.79 35.20 -1.55
C GLN A 46 -3.24 33.76 -1.83
N MET A 47 -2.32 32.79 -1.91
CA MET A 47 -2.68 31.40 -2.17
C MET A 47 -3.52 30.82 -1.04
N ARG A 48 -4.54 30.04 -1.40
CA ARG A 48 -5.46 29.41 -0.45
C ARG A 48 -5.49 27.89 -0.64
N PRO A 49 -5.71 27.11 0.43
CA PRO A 49 -5.89 25.67 0.30
C PRO A 49 -7.01 25.32 -0.70
N ALA A 50 -6.78 24.31 -1.55
CA ALA A 50 -7.75 23.91 -2.57
C ALA A 50 -9.15 23.60 -2.01
N ARG A 51 -9.24 23.12 -0.76
CA ARG A 51 -10.52 22.87 -0.07
C ARG A 51 -11.38 24.13 0.11
N GLU A 52 -10.75 25.31 0.16
CA GLU A 52 -11.39 26.61 0.38
C GLU A 52 -11.64 27.36 -0.93
N ALA A 53 -10.81 27.11 -1.94
CA ALA A 53 -10.88 27.77 -3.24
C ALA A 53 -11.75 27.03 -4.27
N MET A 54 -12.00 25.73 -4.08
CA MET A 54 -12.77 24.90 -5.02
C MET A 54 -14.19 24.59 -4.51
N PRO A 55 -15.15 24.36 -5.41
CA PRO A 55 -16.45 23.79 -5.04
C PRO A 55 -16.30 22.46 -4.30
N PRO A 56 -17.05 22.20 -3.21
CA PRO A 56 -16.89 21.00 -2.39
C PRO A 56 -17.02 19.68 -3.16
N ALA A 57 -17.91 19.62 -4.15
CA ALA A 57 -18.11 18.44 -4.99
C ALA A 57 -16.87 18.13 -5.85
N LEU A 58 -16.25 19.16 -6.42
CA LEU A 58 -15.04 19.02 -7.23
C LEU A 58 -13.85 18.58 -6.38
N PHE A 59 -13.65 19.24 -5.23
CA PHE A 59 -12.61 18.85 -4.28
C PHE A 59 -12.75 17.40 -3.82
N LYS A 60 -13.98 16.96 -3.52
CA LYS A 60 -14.27 15.57 -3.15
C LYS A 60 -13.99 14.57 -4.28
N ALA A 61 -14.26 14.93 -5.52
CA ALA A 61 -13.98 14.07 -6.68
C ALA A 61 -12.47 13.90 -6.89
N LEU A 62 -11.69 14.99 -6.81
CA LEU A 62 -10.24 14.98 -7.00
C LEU A 62 -9.47 14.32 -5.82
N THR A 63 -10.02 14.39 -4.60
CA THR A 63 -9.41 13.77 -3.42
C THR A 63 -9.69 12.28 -3.29
N ARG A 64 -10.67 11.74 -4.03
CA ARG A 64 -10.97 10.30 -4.08
C ARG A 64 -9.91 9.56 -4.91
N ARG A 65 -8.69 9.47 -4.38
CA ARG A 65 -7.57 8.76 -5.01
C ARG A 65 -7.72 7.24 -4.86
N GLY A 66 -7.57 6.53 -5.97
CA GLY A 66 -7.45 5.07 -6.03
C GLY A 66 -8.74 4.29 -6.24
N ARG A 67 -8.60 2.99 -6.55
CA ARG A 67 -9.73 2.05 -6.60
C ARG A 67 -10.45 2.07 -5.24
N PRO A 68 -11.79 2.15 -5.20
CA PRO A 68 -12.55 2.03 -3.96
C PRO A 68 -12.07 0.82 -3.15
N ARG A 69 -11.96 0.98 -1.82
CA ARG A 69 -11.62 -0.15 -0.93
C ARG A 69 -12.63 -1.27 -1.20
N SER A 70 -12.16 -2.46 -1.59
CA SER A 70 -13.02 -3.64 -1.68
C SER A 70 -13.73 -3.86 -0.34
N PRO A 71 -15.05 -4.08 -0.29
CA PRO A 71 -15.75 -4.42 0.94
C PRO A 71 -15.25 -5.76 1.50
N ASN A 72 -14.88 -6.70 0.62
CA ASN A 72 -14.36 -8.01 0.98
C ASN A 72 -12.85 -8.03 0.71
N LYS A 73 -12.04 -7.57 1.65
CA LYS A 73 -10.57 -7.69 1.56
C LYS A 73 -10.11 -9.02 2.14
N LEU A 74 -9.18 -9.68 1.46
CA LEU A 74 -8.43 -10.78 2.04
C LEU A 74 -7.67 -10.27 3.28
N VAL A 75 -7.71 -11.04 4.37
CA VAL A 75 -7.01 -10.69 5.61
C VAL A 75 -5.58 -11.19 5.52
N GLN A 76 -4.60 -10.30 5.71
CA GLN A 76 -3.21 -10.68 5.80
C GLN A 76 -2.94 -11.32 7.17
N VAL A 77 -2.52 -12.58 7.17
CA VAL A 77 -2.16 -13.33 8.39
C VAL A 77 -0.74 -13.88 8.29
N THR A 78 -0.08 -14.04 9.43
CA THR A 78 1.20 -14.73 9.52
C THR A 78 0.94 -16.22 9.75
N LEU A 79 1.08 -17.04 8.71
CA LEU A 79 0.89 -18.49 8.75
C LEU A 79 2.20 -19.21 8.38
N ARG A 80 2.54 -20.27 9.11
CA ARG A 80 3.63 -21.18 8.73
C ARG A 80 3.04 -22.31 7.88
N LEU A 81 3.62 -22.52 6.71
CA LEU A 81 3.25 -23.57 5.78
C LEU A 81 4.41 -24.54 5.60
N ASP A 82 4.08 -25.79 5.30
CA ASP A 82 5.10 -26.77 4.90
C ASP A 82 5.84 -26.27 3.62
N PRO A 83 7.19 -26.33 3.59
CA PRO A 83 7.96 -25.83 2.46
C PRO A 83 7.65 -26.53 1.13
N ALA A 84 7.39 -27.84 1.14
CA ALA A 84 7.09 -28.61 -0.06
C ALA A 84 5.71 -28.25 -0.62
N ALA A 85 4.73 -28.03 0.26
CA ALA A 85 3.41 -27.53 -0.13
C ALA A 85 3.53 -26.14 -0.78
N LEU A 86 4.26 -25.21 -0.16
CA LEU A 86 4.47 -23.87 -0.69
C LEU A 86 5.19 -23.89 -2.05
N ALA A 87 6.21 -24.74 -2.20
CA ALA A 87 6.94 -24.91 -3.45
C ALA A 87 6.02 -25.41 -4.58
N SER A 88 5.17 -26.41 -4.28
CA SER A 88 4.20 -26.96 -5.22
C SER A 88 3.23 -25.90 -5.74
N PHE A 89 2.69 -25.05 -4.86
CA PHE A 89 1.85 -23.93 -5.29
C PHE A 89 2.65 -22.92 -6.12
N ARG A 90 3.85 -22.50 -5.69
CA ARG A 90 4.66 -21.52 -6.44
C ARG A 90 5.00 -21.99 -7.87
N ALA A 91 5.27 -23.28 -8.05
CA ALA A 91 5.57 -23.88 -9.35
C ALA A 91 4.43 -23.71 -10.36
N THR A 92 3.18 -23.53 -9.91
CA THR A 92 2.03 -23.27 -10.79
C THR A 92 2.03 -21.88 -11.43
N GLY A 93 2.99 -21.00 -11.09
CA GLY A 93 3.14 -19.69 -11.73
C GLY A 93 2.21 -18.60 -11.18
N PRO A 94 1.94 -17.54 -11.97
CA PRO A 94 1.08 -16.43 -11.55
C PRO A 94 -0.28 -16.92 -11.02
N GLY A 95 -0.77 -16.28 -9.96
CA GLY A 95 -2.03 -16.66 -9.30
C GLY A 95 -1.92 -17.80 -8.26
N TRP A 96 -0.72 -18.29 -7.95
CA TRP A 96 -0.55 -19.36 -6.95
C TRP A 96 -1.07 -18.99 -5.55
N GLN A 97 -1.00 -17.70 -5.17
CA GLN A 97 -1.57 -17.19 -3.92
C GLN A 97 -3.10 -17.31 -3.88
N GLY A 98 -3.76 -17.12 -5.03
CA GLY A 98 -5.20 -17.37 -5.15
C GLY A 98 -5.52 -18.85 -5.01
N ARG A 99 -4.74 -19.72 -5.67
CA ARG A 99 -4.92 -21.18 -5.58
C ARG A 99 -4.75 -21.72 -4.17
N ILE A 100 -3.76 -21.24 -3.41
CA ILE A 100 -3.61 -21.65 -2.01
C ILE A 100 -4.75 -21.11 -1.13
N ASN A 101 -5.26 -19.90 -1.40
CA ASN A 101 -6.45 -19.39 -0.74
C ASN A 101 -7.69 -20.28 -0.99
N GLU A 102 -7.91 -20.71 -2.24
CA GLU A 102 -8.97 -21.66 -2.57
C GLU A 102 -8.82 -23.00 -1.82
N ALA A 103 -7.59 -23.52 -1.71
CA ALA A 103 -7.33 -24.73 -0.94
C ALA A 103 -7.71 -24.55 0.55
N VAL A 104 -7.43 -23.38 1.13
CA VAL A 104 -7.85 -23.04 2.50
C VAL A 104 -9.38 -22.96 2.61
N ILE A 105 -10.08 -22.35 1.65
CA ILE A 105 -11.55 -22.28 1.61
C ILE A 105 -12.17 -23.68 1.52
N VAL A 106 -11.63 -24.54 0.66
CA VAL A 106 -12.13 -25.91 0.51
C VAL A 106 -11.86 -26.71 1.78
N GLY A 107 -10.68 -26.56 2.39
CA GLY A 107 -10.33 -27.20 3.65
C GLY A 107 -11.24 -26.75 4.80
N SER A 108 -11.52 -25.45 4.91
CA SER A 108 -12.32 -24.90 6.02
C SER A 108 -13.75 -25.42 6.02
N ARG A 109 -14.33 -25.69 4.85
CA ARG A 109 -15.70 -26.26 4.73
C ARG A 109 -15.82 -27.68 5.29
N ARG A 110 -14.71 -28.40 5.41
CA ARG A 110 -14.67 -29.80 5.87
C ARG A 110 -14.35 -29.92 7.35
N LEU A 111 -13.98 -28.82 8.00
CA LEU A 111 -13.68 -28.83 9.42
C LEU A 111 -14.99 -28.93 10.21
N PRO A 112 -15.07 -29.79 11.23
CA PRO A 112 -16.20 -29.75 12.15
C PRO A 112 -16.21 -28.38 12.82
N GLN A 113 -17.37 -27.72 12.80
CA GLN A 113 -17.54 -26.52 13.60
C GLN A 113 -17.46 -26.94 15.05
N GLN A 114 -16.44 -26.47 15.77
CA GLN A 114 -16.42 -26.66 17.21
C GLN A 114 -17.60 -25.88 17.79
N SER A 115 -18.58 -26.59 18.37
CA SER A 115 -19.69 -25.99 19.10
C SER A 115 -19.14 -25.27 20.34
N GLY A 116 -18.75 -24.03 20.11
CA GLY A 116 -18.22 -23.02 21.04
C GLY A 116 -18.00 -21.70 20.28
N ALA A 117 -18.77 -21.48 19.21
CA ALA A 117 -18.55 -20.43 18.22
C ALA A 117 -19.06 -19.04 18.65
N ASP A 118 -19.54 -18.86 19.87
CA ASP A 118 -19.92 -17.55 20.42
C ASP A 118 -18.69 -16.70 20.81
N ASP A 119 -17.50 -17.30 20.93
CA ASP A 119 -16.28 -16.60 21.36
C ASP A 119 -15.42 -16.08 20.20
N ALA A 120 -15.58 -16.60 18.98
CA ALA A 120 -14.71 -16.26 17.84
C ALA A 120 -15.09 -14.90 17.19
N GLU A 121 -16.38 -14.55 17.18
CA GLU A 121 -16.83 -13.25 16.68
C GLU A 121 -16.37 -12.09 17.59
N LYS A 122 -16.15 -12.37 18.89
CA LYS A 122 -15.50 -11.46 19.85
C LYS A 122 -14.01 -11.22 19.60
N LEU A 123 -13.31 -12.05 18.81
CA LEU A 123 -11.88 -11.90 18.53
C LEU A 123 -11.61 -11.07 17.26
N ILE A 124 -12.56 -10.98 16.34
CA ILE A 124 -12.44 -10.17 15.11
C ILE A 124 -12.64 -8.68 15.41
N GLN A 125 -13.32 -8.33 16.51
CA GLN A 125 -13.61 -6.95 16.93
C GLN A 125 -12.68 -6.40 18.03
N GLN A 126 -11.71 -7.16 18.52
CA GLN A 126 -10.79 -6.65 19.55
C GLN A 126 -9.71 -5.74 18.92
N PRO A 127 -9.61 -4.46 19.34
CA PRO A 127 -8.52 -3.61 18.90
C PRO A 127 -7.21 -4.17 19.46
N GLN A 128 -6.24 -4.39 18.56
CA GLN A 128 -4.89 -4.83 18.92
C GLN A 128 -4.30 -3.85 19.94
N ARG A 129 -3.99 -4.34 21.15
CA ARG A 129 -3.37 -3.52 22.20
C ARG A 129 -2.01 -2.99 21.72
N PRO A 130 -1.69 -1.70 21.94
CA PRO A 130 -0.43 -1.13 21.49
C PRO A 130 0.76 -1.78 22.21
N ALA A 131 1.87 -1.93 21.47
CA ALA A 131 3.04 -2.71 21.85
C ALA A 131 3.69 -2.37 23.20
N LYS A 132 3.40 -1.19 23.79
CA LYS A 132 4.02 -0.71 25.03
C LYS A 132 3.63 -1.52 26.27
N GLU A 133 2.51 -2.26 26.25
CA GLU A 133 2.01 -2.99 27.42
C GLU A 133 2.61 -4.40 27.58
N ARG A 134 3.30 -4.94 26.56
CA ARG A 134 3.88 -6.30 26.60
C ARG A 134 5.16 -6.38 27.45
N ALA A 135 5.86 -5.27 27.65
CA ALA A 135 7.15 -5.24 28.34
C ALA A 135 7.05 -5.35 29.88
N ALA A 136 5.88 -5.07 30.47
CA ALA A 136 5.74 -5.06 31.94
C ALA A 136 5.63 -6.47 32.56
N LYS A 137 5.30 -7.51 31.77
CA LYS A 137 4.98 -8.84 32.33
C LYS A 137 6.17 -9.79 32.48
N HIS A 138 7.35 -9.42 31.96
CA HIS A 138 8.57 -10.25 32.06
C HIS A 138 9.52 -9.87 33.20
N ARG A 139 9.18 -8.89 34.05
CA ARG A 139 10.10 -8.41 35.11
C ARG A 139 9.73 -8.81 36.55
N SER A 140 8.79 -9.74 36.75
CA SER A 140 8.41 -10.21 38.08
C SER A 140 8.54 -11.72 38.19
N LYS A 141 9.78 -12.22 38.09
CA LYS A 141 10.22 -13.49 38.68
C LYS A 141 11.75 -13.45 38.81
N ALA A 142 12.19 -12.79 39.86
CA ALA A 142 13.51 -12.91 40.47
C ALA A 142 13.29 -12.76 41.97
#